data_AF-A0A926NVP4-F1
#
_entry.id   AF-A0A926NVP4-F1
#
_cell.length_a   1.000
_cell.length_b   1.000
_cell.length_c   1.000
_cell.angle_alpha   90.00
_cell.angle_beta   90.00
_cell.angle_gamma   90.00
#
_symmetry.space_group_name_H-M   'P 1'
#
loop_
_entity.id
_entity.type
_entity.pdbx_description
1 polymer ?
#
loop_
_entity_poly.entity_id
_entity_poly.type
_entity_poly.pdbx_seq_one_letter_code
_entity_poly.pdbx_strand_id
1 'polypeptide(L)'
;MTNSNNSLILDEIVNSVASTYNWKDFYKPEIRKLIVLSDSLANNYAGDFKSDSPVLNIKIRRKNGGLQLTTKGESRFEKMYFTSDSDFFLSSSPNNKCRFFKVSDNDGYTLQVKQGEQILFQQKNNKKSCLIYAY
;
A
#
# COMPACT_ATOMS: atom_id res chain seq x y z
N MET A 1 29.15 -9.88 -13.75
CA MET A 1 29.44 -9.44 -12.38
C MET A 1 29.28 -7.93 -12.33
N THR A 2 28.34 -7.41 -11.55
CA THR A 2 28.23 -5.97 -11.29
C THR A 2 28.92 -5.69 -9.96
N ASN A 3 29.78 -4.68 -9.89
CA ASN A 3 30.42 -4.24 -8.65
C ASN A 3 29.50 -3.39 -7.77
N SER A 4 28.19 -3.64 -7.82
CA SER A 4 27.14 -2.87 -7.17
C SER A 4 26.16 -3.82 -6.48
N ASN A 5 25.73 -3.47 -5.27
CA ASN A 5 24.77 -4.24 -4.47
C ASN A 5 23.30 -3.96 -4.89
N ASN A 6 23.07 -3.63 -6.17
CA ASN A 6 21.73 -3.44 -6.70
C ASN A 6 21.32 -4.69 -7.51
N SER A 7 20.77 -5.69 -6.83
CA SER A 7 20.29 -6.91 -7.48
C SER A 7 19.15 -6.67 -8.46
N LEU A 8 18.38 -5.58 -8.30
CA LEU A 8 17.24 -5.25 -9.17
C LEU A 8 17.66 -4.91 -10.60
N ILE A 9 18.89 -4.41 -10.82
CA ILE A 9 19.37 -4.07 -12.16
C ILE A 9 19.52 -5.31 -13.06
N LEU A 10 19.77 -6.48 -12.47
CA LEU A 10 19.88 -7.72 -13.23
C LEU A 10 18.52 -8.11 -13.81
N ASP A 11 17.47 -8.03 -13.00
CA ASP A 11 16.10 -8.31 -13.46
C ASP A 11 15.68 -7.34 -14.57
N GLU A 12 16.02 -6.05 -14.44
CA GLU A 12 15.75 -5.04 -15.48
C GLU A 12 16.46 -5.36 -16.80
N ILE A 13 17.75 -5.70 -16.76
CA ILE A 13 18.53 -6.04 -17.96
C ILE A 13 17.97 -7.30 -18.62
N VAL A 14 17.71 -8.36 -17.85
CA VAL A 14 17.20 -9.62 -18.40
C VAL A 14 15.80 -9.42 -18.99
N ASN A 15 14.93 -8.66 -18.33
CA ASN A 15 13.60 -8.32 -18.85
C ASN A 15 13.68 -7.48 -20.15
N SER A 16 14.61 -6.54 -20.25
CA SER A 16 14.82 -5.72 -21.45
C SER A 16 15.28 -6.56 -22.65
N VAL A 17 16.22 -7.48 -22.44
CA VAL A 17 16.68 -8.43 -23.47
C VAL A 17 15.55 -9.37 -23.86
N ALA A 18 14.85 -9.96 -22.89
CA ALA A 18 13.75 -10.87 -23.15
C ALA A 18 12.60 -10.20 -23.91
N SER A 19 12.32 -8.93 -23.63
CA SER A 19 11.35 -8.11 -24.37
C SER A 19 11.82 -7.86 -25.81
N THR A 20 13.07 -7.47 -26.01
CA THR A 20 13.64 -7.17 -27.35
C THR A 20 13.66 -8.39 -28.26
N TYR A 21 14.05 -9.55 -27.71
CA TYR A 21 14.14 -10.81 -28.46
C TYR A 21 12.87 -11.68 -28.33
N ASN A 22 11.79 -11.13 -27.76
CA ASN A 22 10.49 -11.76 -27.60
C ASN A 22 10.55 -13.20 -27.05
N TRP A 23 11.32 -13.40 -25.98
CA TRP A 23 11.48 -14.71 -25.34
C TRP A 23 10.12 -15.24 -24.89
N LYS A 24 9.74 -16.39 -25.44
CA LYS A 24 8.44 -16.99 -25.19
C LYS A 24 8.24 -17.25 -23.70
N ASP A 25 7.12 -16.75 -23.18
CA ASP A 25 6.66 -16.92 -21.81
C ASP A 25 7.58 -16.37 -20.70
N PHE A 26 8.60 -15.56 -21.04
CA PHE A 26 9.56 -15.05 -20.07
C PHE A 26 9.08 -13.75 -19.38
N TYR A 27 8.90 -12.68 -20.15
CA TYR A 27 8.53 -11.37 -19.61
C TYR A 27 7.02 -11.15 -19.73
N LYS A 28 6.30 -11.32 -18.62
CA LYS A 28 4.85 -11.12 -18.53
C LYS A 28 4.55 -9.96 -17.59
N PRO A 29 4.63 -8.70 -18.05
CA PRO A 29 4.37 -7.54 -17.20
C PRO A 29 2.92 -7.56 -16.72
N GLU A 30 2.71 -7.34 -15.43
CA GLU A 30 1.38 -7.30 -14.85
C GLU A 30 0.73 -5.93 -15.13
N ILE A 31 -0.27 -5.91 -16.01
CA ILE A 31 -1.05 -4.70 -16.29
C ILE A 31 -2.15 -4.58 -15.24
N ARG A 32 -2.06 -3.55 -14.39
CA ARG A 32 -3.06 -3.27 -13.35
C ARG A 32 -3.95 -2.10 -13.75
N LYS A 33 -5.27 -2.31 -13.69
CA LYS A 33 -6.24 -1.22 -13.85
C LYS A 33 -6.29 -0.39 -12.57
N LEU A 34 -6.14 0.93 -12.71
CA LEU A 34 -6.22 1.86 -11.59
C LEU A 34 -7.59 2.51 -11.54
N ILE A 35 -8.08 2.72 -10.32
CA ILE A 35 -9.29 3.50 -10.06
C ILE A 35 -8.99 4.69 -9.17
N VAL A 36 -9.85 5.70 -9.26
CA VAL A 36 -9.85 6.83 -8.34
C VAL A 36 -10.97 6.59 -7.33
N LEU A 37 -10.63 6.64 -6.04
CA LEU A 37 -11.63 6.48 -4.99
C LEU A 37 -12.54 7.70 -4.91
N SER A 38 -13.80 7.47 -4.51
CA SER A 38 -14.67 8.57 -4.13
C SER A 38 -14.16 9.27 -2.86
N ASP A 39 -14.46 10.56 -2.75
CA ASP A 39 -14.07 11.41 -1.63
C ASP A 39 -14.49 10.84 -0.27
N SER A 40 -15.73 10.34 -0.20
CA SER A 40 -16.29 9.71 1.00
C SER A 40 -15.46 8.51 1.43
N LEU A 41 -15.12 7.62 0.49
CA LEU A 41 -14.35 6.42 0.78
C LEU A 41 -12.91 6.77 1.18
N ALA A 42 -12.27 7.69 0.45
CA ALA A 42 -10.91 8.12 0.75
C ALA A 42 -10.79 8.74 2.17
N ASN A 43 -11.77 9.55 2.57
CA ASN A 43 -11.80 10.15 3.91
C ASN A 43 -11.99 9.10 5.03
N ASN A 44 -12.64 7.97 4.74
CA ASN A 44 -12.79 6.88 5.68
C ASN A 44 -11.49 6.08 5.90
N TYR A 45 -10.65 5.98 4.87
CA TYR A 45 -9.35 5.29 4.94
C TYR A 45 -8.24 6.14 5.56
N ALA A 46 -8.38 7.47 5.54
CA ALA A 46 -7.42 8.36 6.18
C ALA A 46 -7.38 8.18 7.71
N GLY A 47 -6.18 8.17 8.28
CA GLY A 47 -5.95 8.02 9.71
C GLY A 47 -4.63 7.34 10.05
N ASP A 48 -4.48 7.00 11.33
CA ASP A 48 -3.27 6.38 11.88
C ASP A 48 -3.58 4.93 12.28
N PHE A 49 -2.73 4.01 11.83
CA PHE A 49 -2.80 2.59 12.10
C PHE A 49 -1.53 2.19 12.84
N LYS A 50 -1.68 1.70 14.07
CA LYS A 50 -0.55 1.39 14.95
C LYS A 50 -0.61 -0.06 15.38
N SER A 51 0.46 -0.81 15.13
CA SER A 51 0.68 -2.12 15.73
C SER A 51 1.85 -2.04 16.70
N ASP A 52 1.70 -2.67 17.85
CA ASP A 52 2.74 -2.75 18.88
C ASP A 52 3.66 -3.96 18.67
N SER A 53 3.23 -4.95 17.87
CA SER A 53 4.01 -6.16 17.57
C SER A 53 3.73 -6.66 16.15
N PRO A 54 4.63 -6.41 15.17
CA PRO A 54 5.81 -5.55 15.26
C PRO A 54 5.43 -4.07 15.43
N VAL A 55 6.30 -3.27 16.07
CA VAL A 55 6.09 -1.82 16.22
C VAL A 55 6.07 -1.17 14.84
N LEU A 56 4.87 -0.87 14.36
CA LEU A 56 4.64 -0.29 13.04
C LEU A 56 3.59 0.82 13.14
N ASN A 57 3.95 2.01 12.66
CA ASN A 57 3.06 3.16 12.60
C ASN A 57 2.84 3.53 11.13
N ILE A 58 1.65 3.25 10.62
CA ILE A 58 1.22 3.67 9.28
C ILE A 58 0.33 4.90 9.44
N LYS A 59 0.70 5.99 8.77
CA LYS A 59 -0.14 7.19 8.65
C LYS A 59 -0.62 7.31 7.22
N ILE A 60 -1.94 7.38 7.02
CA ILE A 60 -2.59 7.57 5.72
C ILE A 60 -3.24 8.94 5.69
N ARG A 61 -2.92 9.72 4.66
CA ARG A 61 -3.51 11.05 4.43
C ARG A 61 -4.02 11.20 3.02
N ARG A 62 -4.93 12.15 2.85
CA ARG A 62 -5.39 12.60 1.54
C ARG A 62 -4.47 13.71 1.03
N LYS A 63 -4.03 13.59 -0.23
CA LYS A 63 -3.27 14.63 -0.93
C LYS A 63 -3.42 14.46 -2.45
N ASN A 64 -3.57 15.57 -3.17
CA ASN A 64 -3.64 15.61 -4.64
C ASN A 64 -4.70 14.65 -5.23
N GLY A 65 -5.90 14.61 -4.63
CA GLY A 65 -7.00 13.77 -5.13
C GLY A 65 -6.83 12.26 -4.90
N GLY A 66 -5.84 11.84 -4.11
CA GLY A 66 -5.63 10.43 -3.75
C GLY A 66 -5.17 10.24 -2.32
N LEU A 67 -4.91 8.98 -1.96
CA LEU A 67 -4.35 8.63 -0.66
C LEU A 67 -2.84 8.41 -0.76
N GLN A 68 -2.16 8.81 0.29
CA GLN A 68 -0.73 8.55 0.48
C GLN A 68 -0.52 7.95 1.86
N LEU A 69 0.44 7.03 1.98
CA LEU A 69 0.82 6.41 3.24
C LEU A 69 2.29 6.60 3.56
N THR A 70 2.63 6.55 4.85
CA THR A 70 4.02 6.49 5.32
C THR A 70 4.14 5.51 6.48
N THR A 71 5.24 4.77 6.49
CA THR A 71 5.72 3.96 7.62
C THR A 71 6.92 4.57 8.33
N LYS A 72 7.51 5.65 7.77
CA LYS A 72 8.79 6.24 8.19
C LYS A 72 8.65 7.69 8.70
N GLY A 73 7.45 8.09 9.12
CA GLY A 73 7.16 9.45 9.58
C GLY A 73 6.80 10.43 8.45
N GLU A 74 6.63 11.71 8.77
CA GLU A 74 5.93 12.68 7.90
C GLU A 74 6.69 13.10 6.63
N SER A 75 7.97 12.77 6.52
CA SER A 75 8.84 13.22 5.43
C SER A 75 8.72 12.40 4.15
N ARG A 76 8.16 11.18 4.20
CA ARG A 76 8.12 10.25 3.06
C ARG A 76 6.76 9.58 2.90
N PHE A 77 5.84 10.30 2.26
CA PHE A 77 4.56 9.76 1.86
C PHE A 77 4.62 9.16 0.47
N GLU A 78 4.21 7.90 0.35
CA GLU A 78 4.09 7.17 -0.91
C GLU A 78 2.62 7.15 -1.37
N LYS A 79 2.38 7.29 -2.67
CA LYS A 79 1.04 7.23 -3.25
C LYS A 79 0.50 5.80 -3.20
N MET A 80 -0.77 5.66 -2.83
CA MET A 80 -1.50 4.40 -2.87
C MET A 80 -2.21 4.24 -4.21
N TYR A 81 -2.00 3.11 -4.89
CA TYR A 81 -2.59 2.81 -6.19
C TYR A 81 -3.71 1.79 -6.04
N PHE A 82 -4.96 2.26 -6.13
CA PHE A 82 -6.14 1.43 -5.97
C PHE A 82 -6.51 0.70 -7.26
N THR A 83 -6.80 -0.59 -7.14
CA THR A 83 -7.30 -1.44 -8.22
C THR A 83 -8.79 -1.78 -8.05
N SER A 84 -9.30 -1.63 -6.82
CA SER A 84 -10.72 -1.70 -6.46
C SER A 84 -10.99 -0.68 -5.35
N ASP A 85 -12.24 -0.57 -4.88
CA ASP A 85 -12.57 0.30 -3.75
C ASP A 85 -11.80 -0.09 -2.48
N SER A 86 -11.43 -1.37 -2.31
CA SER A 86 -10.73 -1.86 -1.12
C SER A 86 -9.25 -2.18 -1.34
N ASP A 87 -8.87 -2.57 -2.55
CA ASP A 87 -7.57 -3.19 -2.84
C ASP A 87 -6.63 -2.18 -3.48
N PHE A 88 -5.38 -2.17 -3.02
CA PHE A 88 -4.35 -1.28 -3.52
C PHE A 88 -2.95 -1.89 -3.41
N PHE A 89 -1.99 -1.23 -4.04
CA PHE A 89 -0.57 -1.56 -3.92
C PHE A 89 0.29 -0.30 -3.81
N LEU A 90 1.56 -0.51 -3.45
CA LEU A 90 2.60 0.50 -3.38
C LEU A 90 3.66 0.22 -4.44
N SER A 91 4.24 1.28 -5.02
CA SER A 91 5.32 1.13 -6.02
C SER A 91 6.60 0.60 -5.39
N SER A 92 6.85 0.89 -4.13
CA SER A 92 7.99 0.37 -3.36
C SER A 92 7.88 -1.11 -3.03
N SER A 93 6.67 -1.67 -3.07
CA SER A 93 6.38 -3.06 -2.73
C SER A 93 5.21 -3.61 -3.58
N PRO A 94 5.40 -3.74 -4.91
CA PRO A 94 4.33 -4.07 -5.85
C PRO A 94 3.74 -5.47 -5.65
N ASN A 95 4.51 -6.36 -5.02
CA ASN A 95 4.12 -7.74 -4.70
C ASN A 95 3.29 -7.86 -3.42
N ASN A 96 3.21 -6.79 -2.62
CA ASN A 96 2.37 -6.79 -1.43
C ASN A 96 0.91 -6.53 -1.82
N LYS A 97 0.00 -7.36 -1.31
CA LYS A 97 -1.43 -7.18 -1.44
C LYS A 97 -1.93 -6.38 -0.25
N CYS A 98 -2.33 -5.13 -0.49
CA CYS A 98 -2.88 -4.27 0.54
C CYS A 98 -4.40 -4.14 0.36
N ARG A 99 -5.16 -4.24 1.46
CA ARG A 99 -6.61 -4.16 1.43
C ARG A 99 -7.20 -3.46 2.64
N PHE A 100 -8.26 -2.68 2.43
CA PHE A 100 -9.16 -2.23 3.49
C PHE A 100 -10.41 -3.10 3.57
N PHE A 101 -10.81 -3.49 4.77
CA PHE A 101 -12.10 -4.16 5.00
C PHE A 101 -12.69 -3.75 6.35
N LYS A 102 -13.98 -3.96 6.52
CA LYS A 102 -14.64 -3.82 7.82
C LYS A 102 -14.80 -5.20 8.45
N VAL A 103 -14.59 -5.29 9.76
CA VAL A 103 -14.86 -6.51 10.53
C VAL A 103 -16.35 -6.62 10.85
N SER A 104 -16.99 -5.48 11.13
CA SER A 104 -18.43 -5.33 11.36
C SER A 104 -18.91 -4.02 10.75
N ASP A 105 -20.20 -3.85 10.46
CA ASP A 105 -20.73 -2.61 9.87
C ASP A 105 -20.52 -1.37 10.74
N ASN A 106 -20.53 -1.56 12.07
CA ASN A 106 -20.26 -0.53 13.06
C ASN A 106 -18.76 -0.27 13.31
N ASP A 107 -17.87 -1.05 12.69
CA ASP A 107 -16.44 -0.89 12.85
C ASP A 107 -15.84 0.07 11.80
N GLY A 108 -14.84 0.82 12.24
CA GLY A 108 -13.90 1.49 11.33
C GLY A 108 -13.13 0.49 10.46
N TYR A 109 -12.57 0.98 9.36
CA TYR A 109 -11.81 0.13 8.44
C TYR A 109 -10.52 -0.41 9.06
N THR A 110 -10.26 -1.68 8.76
CA THR A 110 -9.04 -2.41 9.04
C THR A 110 -8.17 -2.42 7.79
N LEU A 111 -6.91 -2.02 7.93
CA LEU A 111 -5.88 -2.13 6.92
C LEU A 111 -5.16 -3.47 7.10
N GLN A 112 -5.09 -4.26 6.04
CA GLN A 112 -4.28 -5.48 5.97
C GLN A 112 -3.24 -5.37 4.85
N VAL A 113 -2.04 -5.87 5.14
CA VAL A 113 -0.94 -6.00 4.18
C VAL A 113 -0.47 -7.44 4.21
N LYS A 114 -0.50 -8.10 3.05
CA LYS A 114 -0.04 -9.47 2.83
C LYS A 114 1.12 -9.52 1.85
N GLN A 115 2.06 -10.42 2.08
CA GLN A 115 3.09 -10.79 1.11
C GLN A 115 3.00 -12.30 0.88
N GLY A 116 2.55 -12.69 -0.31
CA GLY A 116 2.11 -14.07 -0.55
C GLY A 116 0.96 -14.45 0.39
N GLU A 117 1.12 -15.55 1.13
CA GLU A 117 0.16 -16.02 2.14
C GLU A 117 0.36 -15.41 3.53
N GLN A 118 1.50 -14.76 3.78
CA GLN A 118 1.83 -14.21 5.09
C GLN A 118 1.17 -12.85 5.31
N ILE A 119 0.46 -12.70 6.42
CA ILE A 119 -0.03 -11.40 6.90
C ILE A 119 1.14 -10.68 7.57
N LEU A 120 1.57 -9.56 6.98
CA LEU A 120 2.63 -8.72 7.53
C LEU A 120 2.08 -7.69 8.51
N PHE A 121 0.86 -7.21 8.27
CA PHE A 121 0.22 -6.20 9.09
C PHE A 121 -1.30 -6.33 8.99
N GLN A 122 -1.98 -6.17 10.12
CA GLN A 122 -3.43 -6.05 10.15
C GLN A 122 -3.83 -5.19 11.36
N GLN A 123 -4.40 -4.01 11.11
CA GLN A 123 -4.82 -3.12 12.19
C GLN A 123 -6.00 -2.24 11.80
N LYS A 124 -6.87 -1.95 12.77
CA LYS A 124 -7.98 -0.99 12.65
C LYS A 124 -7.49 0.46 12.75
N ASN A 125 -8.16 1.37 12.06
CA ASN A 125 -7.87 2.80 12.14
C ASN A 125 -8.09 3.30 13.58
N ASN A 126 -7.06 3.90 14.16
CA ASN A 126 -7.06 4.40 15.53
C ASN A 126 -7.51 5.87 15.54
N LYS A 127 -8.74 6.15 15.07
CA LYS A 127 -9.34 7.47 15.24
C LYS A 127 -9.69 7.63 16.72
N LYS A 128 -8.77 8.20 17.52
CA LYS A 128 -9.12 8.68 18.85
C LYS A 128 -10.25 9.71 18.69
N SER A 129 -11.44 9.35 19.13
CA SER A 129 -12.50 10.32 19.41
C SER A 129 -11.95 11.31 20.43
N CYS A 130 -11.58 12.50 19.98
CA CYS A 130 -11.29 13.62 20.85
C CYS A 130 -12.60 13.98 21.56
N LEU A 131 -12.87 13.35 22.70
CA LEU A 131 -13.87 13.82 23.64
C LEU A 131 -13.28 15.09 24.27
N ILE A 132 -13.69 16.23 23.73
CA ILE A 132 -13.47 17.53 24.34
C ILE A 132 -14.32 17.56 25.60
N TYR A 133 -13.73 17.28 26.77
CA TYR A 133 -14.32 17.72 28.02
C TYR A 133 -13.99 19.20 28.17
N ALA A 134 -14.94 20.05 27.80
CA ALA A 134 -14.94 21.44 28.21
C ALA A 134 -15.40 21.49 29.67
N TYR A 135 -14.57 22.09 30.53
CA TYR A 135 -14.94 22.61 31.84
C TYR A 135 -14.77 24.13 31.81
#